data_AF-A0A2J7QMI8-F1
#
_entry.id   AF-A0A2J7QMI8-F1
#
_cell.length_a   1.000
_cell.length_b   1.000
_cell.length_c   1.000
_cell.angle_alpha   90.00
_cell.angle_beta   90.00
_cell.angle_gamma   90.00
#
_symmetry.space_group_name_H-M   'P 1'
#
loop_
_entity.id
_entity.type
_entity.pdbx_description
1 polymer ?
#
loop_
_entity_poly.entity_id
_entity_poly.type
_entity_poly.pdbx_seq_one_letter_code
_entity_poly.pdbx_strand_id
1 'polypeptide(L)'
;MKPNADKTKVITFSRKTNYLIYEYKLLHFTITRTYSVKDLGVYLDSKLHFHDHVNFTFSQCIKMLGIIRSITFNYSTLGCMFILYFTLVRSKVEYVSVVWNSITSTDANKSEHIQQKFTALCFKRSFPQVDHCYNFALEQLKLHTLHKRRYHLNAFFLIQVYRGSVLCPSALEIVGLRVPLLYIRDFHMFNVCSVSKNCPSARCASAANVVCRDVGLLWTKNSVETYLILN
;
A
#
# COMPACT_ATOMS: atom_id res chain seq x y z
N MET A 1 19.49 -27.17 9.36
CA MET A 1 18.26 -26.63 10.01
C MET A 1 17.08 -27.49 9.59
N LYS A 2 16.30 -28.06 10.54
CA LYS A 2 15.19 -28.97 10.24
C LYS A 2 13.85 -28.21 10.29
N PRO A 3 13.04 -28.21 9.22
CA PRO A 3 11.74 -27.53 9.21
C PRO A 3 10.72 -28.21 10.14
N ASN A 4 9.89 -27.42 10.82
CA ASN A 4 8.83 -27.90 11.71
C ASN A 4 7.54 -28.13 10.89
N ALA A 5 7.06 -29.38 10.86
CA ALA A 5 5.87 -29.77 10.10
C ALA A 5 4.61 -29.00 10.51
N ASP A 6 4.39 -28.75 11.80
CA ASP A 6 3.15 -28.12 12.31
C ASP A 6 3.03 -26.65 11.89
N LYS A 7 4.18 -25.97 11.80
CA LYS A 7 4.29 -24.58 11.36
C LYS A 7 4.37 -24.44 9.83
N THR A 8 4.59 -25.54 9.12
CA THR A 8 4.67 -25.54 7.66
C THR A 8 3.27 -25.68 7.09
N LYS A 9 2.93 -24.89 6.09
CA LYS A 9 1.64 -24.91 5.40
C LYS A 9 1.88 -24.97 3.89
N VAL A 10 0.99 -25.64 3.17
CA VAL A 10 0.99 -25.63 1.70
C VAL A 10 -0.12 -24.72 1.21
N ILE A 11 0.21 -23.81 0.30
CA ILE A 11 -0.75 -23.00 -0.43
C ILE A 11 -0.43 -23.10 -1.92
N THR A 12 -1.47 -23.15 -2.77
CA THR A 12 -1.30 -23.03 -4.22
C THR A 12 -1.89 -21.71 -4.65
N PHE A 13 -1.09 -20.91 -5.34
CA PHE A 13 -1.55 -19.66 -5.92
C PHE A 13 -2.11 -19.91 -7.31
N SER A 14 -3.43 -19.81 -7.47
CA SER A 14 -4.12 -19.98 -8.75
C SER A 14 -5.49 -19.33 -8.72
N ARG A 15 -5.89 -18.76 -9.85
CA ARG A 15 -7.28 -18.30 -10.08
C ARG A 15 -8.13 -19.33 -10.80
N LYS A 16 -7.52 -20.43 -11.28
CA LYS A 16 -8.25 -21.53 -11.92
C LYS A 16 -9.09 -22.25 -10.87
N THR A 17 -10.29 -22.67 -11.26
CA THR A 17 -11.17 -23.50 -10.43
C THR A 17 -10.63 -24.93 -10.32
N ASN A 18 -10.09 -25.46 -11.41
CA ASN A 18 -9.45 -26.77 -11.46
C ASN A 18 -7.93 -26.61 -11.37
N TYR A 19 -7.34 -27.14 -10.30
CA TYR A 19 -5.90 -27.19 -10.09
C TYR A 19 -5.52 -28.50 -9.40
N LEU A 20 -4.26 -28.91 -9.54
CA LEU A 20 -3.75 -30.14 -8.95
C LEU A 20 -3.68 -30.01 -7.43
N ILE A 21 -4.38 -30.91 -6.74
CA ILE A 21 -4.30 -31.07 -5.29
C ILE A 21 -3.34 -32.22 -5.04
N TYR A 22 -2.19 -31.91 -4.44
CA TYR A 22 -1.17 -32.89 -4.07
C TYR A 22 -0.96 -32.86 -2.55
N GLU A 23 -0.89 -34.04 -1.93
CA GLU A 23 -0.59 -34.18 -0.52
C GLU A 23 0.92 -34.20 -0.29
N TYR A 24 1.44 -33.09 0.20
CA TYR A 24 2.86 -32.98 0.54
C TYR A 24 3.11 -33.59 1.92
N LYS A 25 4.09 -34.49 2.00
CA LYS A 25 4.56 -35.08 3.25
C LYS A 25 5.95 -34.57 3.57
N LEU A 26 6.14 -34.10 4.80
CA LEU A 26 7.44 -33.78 5.37
C LEU A 26 7.83 -34.88 6.34
N LEU A 27 8.77 -35.74 5.95
CA LEU A 27 9.10 -36.97 6.67
C LEU A 27 7.84 -37.86 6.80
N HIS A 28 7.34 -38.04 8.02
CA HIS A 28 6.15 -38.84 8.33
C HIS A 28 4.89 -37.99 8.56
N PHE A 29 4.99 -36.66 8.43
CA PHE A 29 3.89 -35.74 8.70
C PHE A 29 3.30 -35.20 7.39
N THR A 30 1.98 -35.25 7.25
CA THR A 30 1.26 -34.57 6.17
C THR A 30 1.19 -33.08 6.43
N ILE A 31 1.62 -32.27 5.47
CA ILE A 31 1.56 -30.82 5.61
C ILE A 31 0.13 -30.35 5.32
N THR A 32 -0.45 -29.62 6.26
CA THR A 32 -1.80 -29.08 6.09
C THR A 32 -1.84 -28.03 4.98
N ARG A 33 -2.81 -28.19 4.06
CA ARG A 33 -3.09 -27.23 3.01
C ARG A 33 -3.99 -26.11 3.53
N THR A 34 -3.68 -24.86 3.16
CA THR A 34 -4.43 -23.67 3.56
C THR A 34 -4.73 -22.80 2.35
N TYR A 35 -5.86 -22.10 2.38
CA TYR A 35 -6.27 -21.16 1.33
C TYR A 35 -5.86 -19.72 1.60
N SER A 36 -5.52 -19.39 2.85
CA SER A 36 -5.00 -18.08 3.23
C SER A 36 -3.85 -18.28 4.20
N VAL A 37 -2.75 -17.56 3.99
CA VAL A 37 -1.57 -17.59 4.83
C VAL A 37 -1.14 -16.17 5.18
N LYS A 38 -0.69 -15.97 6.41
CA LYS A 38 -0.10 -14.69 6.82
C LYS A 38 1.42 -14.77 6.70
N ASP A 39 1.99 -13.90 5.88
CA ASP A 39 3.43 -13.79 5.71
C ASP A 39 3.88 -12.33 5.80
N LEU A 40 4.96 -12.07 6.56
CA LEU A 40 5.49 -10.73 6.87
C LEU A 40 4.42 -9.68 7.28
N GLY A 41 3.32 -10.13 7.89
CA GLY A 41 2.21 -9.26 8.31
C GLY A 41 1.09 -9.07 7.29
N VAL A 42 1.21 -9.63 6.08
CA VAL A 42 0.22 -9.55 4.99
C VAL A 42 -0.52 -10.87 4.86
N TYR A 43 -1.83 -10.83 4.62
CA TYR A 43 -2.61 -12.02 4.33
C TYR A 43 -2.63 -12.28 2.82
N LEU A 44 -2.21 -13.47 2.43
CA LEU A 44 -2.14 -13.94 1.05
C LEU A 44 -3.18 -15.05 0.87
N ASP A 45 -4.24 -14.75 0.13
CA ASP A 45 -5.19 -15.75 -0.35
C ASP A 45 -4.61 -16.52 -1.55
N SER A 46 -5.05 -17.75 -1.72
CA SER A 46 -4.80 -18.66 -2.85
C SER A 46 -5.05 -18.03 -4.22
N LYS A 47 -5.97 -17.06 -4.32
CA LYS A 47 -6.23 -16.33 -5.59
C LYS A 47 -5.42 -15.03 -5.72
N LEU A 48 -4.59 -14.72 -4.73
CA LEU A 48 -3.91 -13.43 -4.54
C LEU A 48 -4.89 -12.25 -4.53
N HIS A 49 -6.05 -12.45 -3.90
CA HIS A 49 -6.93 -11.36 -3.50
C HIS A 49 -6.53 -10.89 -2.09
N PHE A 50 -6.56 -9.57 -1.88
CA PHE A 50 -6.14 -8.95 -0.62
C PHE A 50 -7.32 -8.49 0.24
N HIS A 51 -8.53 -9.00 -0.03
CA HIS A 51 -9.74 -8.63 0.71
C HIS A 51 -9.62 -8.91 2.21
N ASP A 52 -9.13 -10.10 2.57
CA ASP A 52 -8.90 -10.48 3.97
C ASP A 52 -7.88 -9.56 4.64
N HIS A 53 -6.81 -9.20 3.93
CA HIS A 53 -5.81 -8.25 4.42
C HIS A 53 -6.42 -6.87 4.66
N VAL A 54 -7.20 -6.34 3.71
CA VAL A 54 -7.86 -5.04 3.85
C VAL A 54 -8.87 -5.06 4.99
N ASN A 55 -9.65 -6.13 5.16
CA ASN A 55 -10.59 -6.29 6.26
C ASN A 55 -9.90 -6.30 7.62
N PHE A 56 -8.81 -7.04 7.73
CA PHE A 56 -7.99 -7.10 8.93
C PHE A 56 -7.40 -5.72 9.27
N THR A 57 -6.73 -5.08 8.29
CA THR A 57 -6.12 -3.76 8.45
C THR A 57 -7.17 -2.71 8.81
N PHE A 58 -8.32 -2.71 8.14
CA PHE A 58 -9.46 -1.83 8.45
C PHE A 58 -9.91 -1.99 9.89
N SER A 59 -10.19 -3.22 10.31
CA SER A 59 -10.66 -3.51 11.68
C SER A 59 -9.65 -3.06 12.74
N GLN A 60 -8.36 -3.29 12.49
CA GLN A 60 -7.29 -2.85 13.37
C GLN A 60 -7.20 -1.31 13.44
N CYS A 61 -7.32 -0.63 12.30
CA CYS A 61 -7.25 0.83 12.21
C CYS A 61 -8.47 1.52 12.84
N ILE A 62 -9.67 0.99 12.64
CA ILE A 62 -10.89 1.52 13.27
C ILE A 62 -10.83 1.39 14.80
N LYS A 63 -10.37 0.25 15.32
CA LYS A 63 -10.13 0.07 16.77
C LYS A 63 -9.11 1.10 17.27
N MET A 64 -8.01 1.29 16.55
CA MET A 64 -6.98 2.27 16.90
C MET A 64 -7.51 3.70 16.87
N LEU A 65 -8.33 4.07 15.89
CA LEU A 65 -9.00 5.37 15.84
C LEU A 65 -9.94 5.59 17.03
N GLY A 66 -10.63 4.53 17.49
CA GLY A 66 -11.44 4.57 18.72
C GLY A 66 -10.59 4.87 19.95
N ILE A 67 -9.43 4.24 20.08
CA ILE A 67 -8.46 4.50 21.16
C ILE A 67 -7.95 5.94 21.07
N ILE A 68 -7.53 6.38 19.89
CA ILE A 68 -7.09 7.76 19.66
C ILE A 68 -8.18 8.72 20.11
N ARG A 69 -9.42 8.54 19.64
CA ARG A 69 -10.58 9.35 20.04
C ARG A 69 -10.75 9.41 21.56
N SER A 70 -10.60 8.29 22.27
CA SER A 70 -10.76 8.24 23.72
C SER A 70 -9.64 8.99 24.45
N ILE A 71 -8.37 8.74 24.10
CA ILE A 71 -7.21 9.38 24.74
C ILE A 71 -7.21 10.90 24.49
N THR A 72 -7.61 11.31 23.30
CA THR A 72 -7.63 12.71 22.86
C THR A 72 -8.93 13.43 23.22
N PHE A 73 -9.79 12.86 24.08
CA PHE A 73 -11.10 13.43 24.40
C PHE A 73 -11.03 14.77 25.15
N ASN A 74 -10.17 14.87 26.17
CA ASN A 74 -10.15 16.04 27.05
C ASN A 74 -9.12 17.11 26.64
N TYR A 75 -7.93 16.73 26.16
CA TYR A 75 -6.80 17.67 25.98
C TYR A 75 -5.89 17.31 24.81
N SER A 76 -6.34 17.54 23.58
CA SER A 76 -5.46 17.36 22.43
C SER A 76 -5.60 18.48 21.42
N THR A 77 -4.47 19.05 21.04
CA THR A 77 -4.37 19.88 19.85
C THR A 77 -4.54 19.03 18.59
N LEU A 78 -4.89 19.68 17.48
CA LEU A 78 -4.96 19.05 16.17
C LEU A 78 -3.61 18.39 15.79
N GLY A 79 -2.49 19.03 16.12
CA GLY A 79 -1.14 18.46 15.92
C GLY A 79 -0.94 17.11 16.61
N CYS A 80 -1.35 16.97 17.88
CA CYS A 80 -1.27 15.70 18.60
C CYS A 80 -2.10 14.59 17.94
N MET A 81 -3.31 14.92 17.46
CA MET A 81 -4.14 13.94 16.74
C MET A 81 -3.48 13.46 15.45
N PHE A 82 -2.82 14.35 14.71
CA PHE A 82 -2.09 14.00 13.49
C PHE A 82 -0.91 13.09 13.78
N ILE A 83 -0.11 13.39 14.82
CA ILE A 83 1.01 12.55 15.23
C ILE A 83 0.50 11.13 15.54
N LEU A 84 -0.55 11.00 16.36
CA LEU A 84 -1.13 9.70 16.71
C LEU A 84 -1.68 8.97 15.47
N TYR A 85 -2.38 9.68 14.58
CA TYR A 85 -2.90 9.08 13.36
C TYR A 85 -1.80 8.59 12.43
N PHE A 86 -0.78 9.41 12.17
CA PHE A 86 0.30 9.05 11.28
C PHE A 86 1.13 7.87 11.81
N THR A 87 1.42 7.88 13.10
CA THR A 87 2.26 6.86 13.75
C THR A 87 1.54 5.54 13.97
N LEU A 88 0.25 5.55 14.34
CA LEU A 88 -0.46 4.34 14.76
C LEU A 88 -1.42 3.79 13.71
N VAL A 89 -2.01 4.64 12.87
CA VAL A 89 -3.05 4.25 11.90
C VAL A 89 -2.48 4.25 10.49
N ARG A 90 -1.96 5.38 10.02
CA ARG A 90 -1.45 5.53 8.64
C ARG A 90 -0.29 4.59 8.36
N SER A 91 0.63 4.44 9.31
CA SER A 91 1.74 3.48 9.22
C SER A 91 1.28 2.04 8.94
N LYS A 92 0.16 1.60 9.55
CA LYS A 92 -0.43 0.27 9.30
C LYS A 92 -1.07 0.17 7.93
N VAL A 93 -1.74 1.23 7.48
CA VAL A 93 -2.38 1.28 6.16
C VAL A 93 -1.36 1.43 5.03
N GLU A 94 -0.15 1.90 5.30
CA GLU A 94 0.90 2.07 4.28
C GLU A 94 1.89 0.91 4.26
N TYR A 95 1.94 0.13 5.34
CA TYR A 95 2.82 -1.01 5.46
C TYR A 95 2.62 -2.00 4.31
N VAL A 96 3.69 -2.23 3.54
CA VAL A 96 3.76 -3.20 2.42
C VAL A 96 2.68 -2.95 1.35
N SER A 97 2.18 -1.71 1.22
CA SER A 97 1.15 -1.34 0.22
C SER A 97 1.57 -1.65 -1.22
N VAL A 98 2.87 -1.64 -1.51
CA VAL A 98 3.42 -2.04 -2.81
C VAL A 98 2.94 -3.42 -3.23
N VAL A 99 2.84 -4.37 -2.30
CA VAL A 99 2.41 -5.75 -2.59
C VAL A 99 0.89 -5.85 -2.66
N TRP A 100 0.20 -5.48 -1.57
CA TRP A 100 -1.22 -5.80 -1.44
C TRP A 100 -2.17 -4.84 -2.13
N ASN A 101 -1.73 -3.66 -2.60
CA ASN A 101 -2.59 -2.65 -3.23
C ASN A 101 -3.03 -3.01 -4.67
N SER A 102 -3.19 -4.29 -4.96
CA SER A 102 -3.90 -4.82 -6.14
C SER A 102 -5.35 -5.19 -5.75
N ILE A 103 -6.05 -4.21 -5.19
CA ILE A 103 -7.38 -4.36 -4.59
C ILE A 103 -8.49 -3.85 -5.52
N THR A 104 -9.73 -4.23 -5.21
CA THR A 104 -10.92 -3.70 -5.88
C THR A 104 -11.20 -2.26 -5.43
N SER A 105 -12.05 -1.55 -6.18
CA SER A 105 -12.53 -0.22 -5.79
C SER A 105 -13.26 -0.23 -4.45
N THR A 106 -14.00 -1.30 -4.14
CA THR A 106 -14.69 -1.48 -2.85
C THR A 106 -13.71 -1.52 -1.68
N ASP A 107 -12.64 -2.31 -1.80
CA ASP A 107 -11.59 -2.41 -0.79
C ASP A 107 -10.76 -1.11 -0.68
N ALA A 108 -10.55 -0.42 -1.81
CA ALA A 108 -9.90 0.88 -1.83
C ALA A 108 -10.72 1.93 -1.07
N ASN A 109 -12.03 2.00 -1.32
CA ASN A 109 -12.96 2.86 -0.61
C ASN A 109 -13.03 2.53 0.89
N LYS A 110 -12.98 1.24 1.24
CA LYS A 110 -12.90 0.81 2.63
C LYS A 110 -11.64 1.31 3.34
N SER A 111 -10.50 1.29 2.64
CA SER A 111 -9.26 1.89 3.14
C SER A 111 -9.41 3.41 3.32
N GLU A 112 -9.98 4.10 2.33
CA GLU A 112 -10.20 5.55 2.37
C GLU A 112 -11.15 5.96 3.52
N HIS A 113 -12.12 5.11 3.85
CA HIS A 113 -13.04 5.33 4.96
C HIS A 113 -12.35 5.47 6.32
N ILE A 114 -11.17 4.86 6.49
CA ILE A 114 -10.33 5.03 7.70
C ILE A 114 -9.92 6.50 7.83
N GLN A 115 -9.46 7.11 6.73
CA GLN A 115 -9.09 8.53 6.72
C GLN A 115 -10.32 9.42 6.89
N GLN A 116 -11.45 9.10 6.26
CA GLN A 116 -12.71 9.84 6.44
C GLN A 116 -13.14 9.90 7.92
N LYS A 117 -13.04 8.78 8.65
CA LYS A 117 -13.34 8.72 10.09
C LYS A 117 -12.39 9.60 10.90
N PHE A 118 -11.10 9.62 10.55
CA PHE A 118 -10.12 10.49 11.20
C PHE A 118 -10.39 11.97 10.91
N THR A 119 -10.66 12.34 9.66
CA THR A 119 -10.97 13.73 9.29
C THR A 119 -12.25 14.20 9.96
N ALA A 120 -13.29 13.36 10.04
CA ALA A 120 -14.53 13.66 10.76
C ALA A 120 -14.29 13.89 12.26
N LEU A 121 -13.40 13.09 12.88
CA LEU A 121 -13.00 13.28 14.28
C LEU A 121 -12.30 14.63 14.49
N CYS A 122 -11.41 15.02 13.59
CA CYS A 122 -10.72 16.32 13.65
C CYS A 122 -11.71 17.47 13.49
N PHE A 123 -12.59 17.39 12.49
CA PHE A 123 -13.60 18.42 12.21
C PHE A 123 -14.55 18.64 13.36
N LYS A 124 -15.09 17.55 13.92
CA LYS A 124 -16.01 17.64 15.07
C LYS A 124 -15.39 18.39 16.27
N ARG A 125 -14.07 18.37 16.41
CA ARG A 125 -13.37 18.95 17.56
C ARG A 125 -12.83 20.35 17.29
N SER A 126 -12.22 20.54 16.13
CA SER A 126 -11.56 21.80 15.78
C SER A 126 -12.46 22.77 15.03
N PHE A 127 -13.52 22.27 14.39
CA PHE A 127 -14.44 23.05 13.54
C PHE A 127 -15.90 22.64 13.77
N PRO A 128 -16.44 22.78 15.01
CA PRO A 128 -17.77 22.25 15.35
C PRO A 128 -18.93 22.91 14.59
N GLN A 129 -18.71 24.09 14.02
CA GLN A 129 -19.72 24.86 13.26
C GLN A 129 -19.71 24.55 11.75
N VAL A 130 -18.76 23.75 11.28
CA VAL A 130 -18.59 23.47 9.85
C VAL A 130 -19.04 22.06 9.54
N ASP A 131 -19.95 21.92 8.58
CA ASP A 131 -20.41 20.61 8.11
C ASP A 131 -19.26 19.80 7.51
N HIS A 132 -19.22 18.51 7.86
CA HIS A 132 -18.15 17.64 7.42
C HIS A 132 -18.35 17.22 5.96
N CYS A 133 -17.59 17.84 5.05
CA CYS A 133 -17.38 17.35 3.69
C CYS A 133 -15.95 16.81 3.55
N TYR A 134 -15.78 15.60 3.01
CA TYR A 134 -14.46 14.95 2.99
C TYR A 134 -13.42 15.72 2.17
N ASN A 135 -13.78 16.18 0.96
CA ASN A 135 -12.83 16.90 0.10
C ASN A 135 -12.39 18.22 0.73
N PHE A 136 -13.34 18.99 1.27
CA PHE A 136 -13.05 20.21 2.02
C PHE A 136 -12.17 19.92 3.24
N ALA A 137 -12.44 18.80 3.93
CA ALA A 137 -11.64 18.40 5.08
C ALA A 137 -10.19 18.09 4.73
N LEU A 138 -9.93 17.48 3.57
CA LEU A 138 -8.57 17.22 3.11
C LEU A 138 -7.80 18.52 2.84
N GLU A 139 -8.45 19.51 2.22
CA GLU A 139 -7.84 20.81 1.93
C GLU A 139 -7.49 21.58 3.22
N GLN A 140 -8.45 21.68 4.14
CA GLN A 140 -8.25 22.37 5.41
C GLN A 140 -7.18 21.70 6.28
N LEU A 141 -7.13 20.37 6.27
CA LEU A 141 -6.18 19.58 7.05
C LEU A 141 -4.84 19.36 6.33
N LYS A 142 -4.70 19.83 5.08
CA LYS A 142 -3.53 19.60 4.21
C LYS A 142 -3.16 18.12 4.10
N LEU A 143 -4.17 17.26 3.93
CA LEU A 143 -4.02 15.82 3.79
C LEU A 143 -4.26 15.38 2.34
N HIS A 144 -3.40 14.49 1.84
CA HIS A 144 -3.66 13.76 0.60
C HIS A 144 -4.53 12.53 0.85
N THR A 145 -5.28 12.07 -0.15
CA THR A 145 -6.05 10.81 -0.07
C THR A 145 -5.14 9.62 0.17
N LEU A 146 -5.63 8.57 0.83
CA LEU A 146 -4.85 7.35 1.04
C LEU A 146 -4.56 6.63 -0.30
N HIS A 147 -5.47 6.76 -1.27
CA HIS A 147 -5.20 6.33 -2.64
C HIS A 147 -3.94 6.98 -3.21
N LYS A 148 -3.88 8.32 -3.17
CA LYS A 148 -2.74 9.09 -3.69
C LYS A 148 -1.44 8.76 -2.95
N ARG A 149 -1.50 8.62 -1.63
CA ARG A 149 -0.33 8.21 -0.83
C ARG A 149 0.20 6.83 -1.20
N ARG A 150 -0.66 5.82 -1.37
CA ARG A 150 -0.25 4.48 -1.84
C ARG A 150 0.32 4.52 -3.27
N TYR A 151 -0.20 5.41 -4.11
CA TYR A 151 0.36 5.64 -5.44
C TYR A 151 1.79 6.19 -5.37
N HIS A 152 2.03 7.21 -4.53
CA HIS A 152 3.37 7.74 -4.25
C HIS A 152 4.33 6.68 -3.69
N LEU A 153 3.87 5.81 -2.78
CA LEU A 153 4.69 4.71 -2.27
C LEU A 153 5.10 3.71 -3.35
N ASN A 154 4.23 3.43 -4.32
CA ASN A 154 4.58 2.57 -5.46
C ASN A 154 5.67 3.23 -6.33
N ALA A 155 5.54 4.52 -6.62
CA ALA A 155 6.55 5.27 -7.38
C ALA A 155 7.89 5.28 -6.65
N PHE A 156 7.85 5.63 -5.36
CA PHE A 156 9.02 5.73 -4.50
C PHE A 156 9.78 4.41 -4.40
N PHE A 157 9.07 3.29 -4.21
CA PHE A 157 9.67 1.96 -4.18
C PHE A 157 10.48 1.67 -5.45
N LEU A 158 9.89 1.89 -6.64
CA LEU A 158 10.58 1.60 -7.90
C LEU A 158 11.78 2.52 -8.12
N ILE A 159 11.64 3.82 -7.81
CA ILE A 159 12.74 4.78 -7.88
C ILE A 159 13.89 4.34 -6.95
N GLN A 160 13.60 3.86 -5.75
CA GLN A 160 14.61 3.34 -4.83
C GLN A 160 15.31 2.08 -5.35
N VAL A 161 14.57 1.19 -6.01
CA VAL A 161 15.15 0.00 -6.66
C VAL A 161 16.14 0.42 -7.74
N TYR A 162 15.76 1.35 -8.60
CA TYR A 162 16.62 1.87 -9.67
C TYR A 162 17.81 2.69 -9.19
N ARG A 163 17.71 3.31 -8.01
CA ARG A 163 18.82 3.99 -7.32
C ARG A 163 19.75 3.03 -6.56
N GLY A 164 19.41 1.74 -6.50
CA GLY A 164 20.16 0.76 -5.71
C GLY A 164 19.99 0.90 -4.19
N SER A 165 19.03 1.70 -3.71
CA SER A 165 18.72 1.80 -2.28
C SER A 165 17.92 0.60 -1.75
N VAL A 166 17.21 -0.10 -2.63
CA VAL A 166 16.46 -1.33 -2.34
C VAL A 166 16.88 -2.41 -3.31
N LEU A 167 17.31 -3.56 -2.80
CA LEU A 167 17.70 -4.70 -3.62
C LEU A 167 16.45 -5.51 -4.03
N CYS A 168 16.03 -5.38 -5.29
CA CYS A 168 14.97 -6.21 -5.87
C CYS A 168 15.27 -6.53 -7.34
N PRO A 169 16.11 -7.56 -7.62
CA PRO A 169 16.53 -7.89 -8.97
C PRO A 169 15.35 -8.19 -9.91
N SER A 170 14.36 -8.93 -9.42
CA SER A 170 13.16 -9.28 -10.20
C SER A 170 12.36 -8.05 -10.63
N ALA A 171 12.36 -6.95 -9.87
CA ALA A 171 11.68 -5.72 -10.26
C ALA A 171 12.42 -5.01 -11.41
N LEU A 172 13.76 -5.05 -11.43
CA LEU A 172 14.59 -4.49 -12.51
C LEU A 172 14.46 -5.29 -13.80
N GLU A 173 14.38 -6.62 -13.69
CA GLU A 173 14.18 -7.50 -14.85
C GLU A 173 12.81 -7.30 -15.51
N ILE A 174 11.76 -7.12 -14.69
CA ILE A 174 10.38 -6.99 -15.19
C ILE A 174 10.09 -5.58 -15.71
N VAL A 175 10.54 -4.55 -15.00
CA VAL A 175 10.30 -3.15 -15.36
C VAL A 175 11.57 -2.62 -15.98
N GLY A 176 11.63 -2.54 -17.30
CA GLY A 176 12.76 -1.95 -18.03
C GLY A 176 12.63 -0.43 -18.21
N LEU A 177 13.76 0.24 -18.41
CA LEU A 177 13.80 1.63 -18.87
C LEU A 177 13.43 1.70 -20.35
N ARG A 178 12.61 2.69 -20.70
CA ARG A 178 12.28 3.02 -22.08
C ARG A 178 13.20 4.15 -22.54
N VAL A 179 14.06 3.85 -23.50
CA VAL A 179 14.92 4.85 -24.15
C VAL A 179 14.28 5.21 -25.50
N PRO A 180 13.81 6.45 -25.71
CA PRO A 180 13.22 6.85 -26.98
C PRO A 180 14.32 6.98 -28.05
N LEU A 181 14.03 6.54 -29.27
CA LEU A 181 14.94 6.65 -30.41
C LEU A 181 15.10 8.09 -30.91
N LEU A 182 14.16 8.96 -30.55
CA LEU A 182 14.10 10.37 -30.93
C LEU A 182 13.95 11.23 -29.68
N TYR A 183 14.40 12.48 -29.74
CA TYR A 183 14.23 13.42 -28.64
C TYR A 183 12.76 13.86 -28.53
N ILE A 184 12.02 13.17 -27.67
CA ILE A 184 10.62 13.49 -27.36
C ILE A 184 10.62 14.15 -25.98
N ARG A 185 10.01 15.33 -25.87
CA ARG A 185 9.97 16.08 -24.60
C ARG A 185 9.12 15.40 -23.52
N ASP A 186 8.09 14.65 -23.93
CA ASP A 186 7.18 13.97 -23.03
C ASP A 186 7.13 12.47 -23.36
N PHE A 187 7.85 11.66 -22.59
CA PHE A 187 7.86 10.21 -22.73
C PHE A 187 7.86 9.51 -21.37
N HIS A 188 7.27 8.32 -21.33
CA HIS A 188 7.30 7.46 -20.16
C HIS A 188 8.68 6.81 -20.00
N MET A 189 9.34 7.06 -18.87
CA MET A 189 10.69 6.56 -18.54
C MET A 189 10.73 5.04 -18.34
N PHE A 190 9.68 4.45 -17.78
CA PHE A 190 9.57 3.02 -17.49
C PHE A 190 8.57 2.35 -18.42
N ASN A 191 8.87 1.13 -18.85
CA ASN A 191 7.92 0.30 -19.56
C ASN A 191 6.85 -0.24 -18.61
N VAL A 192 5.57 -0.15 -19.00
CA VAL A 192 4.45 -0.61 -18.18
C VAL A 192 3.86 -1.86 -18.81
N CYS A 193 3.83 -2.97 -18.07
CA CYS A 193 3.18 -4.20 -18.53
C CYS A 193 1.67 -3.96 -18.75
N SER A 194 1.22 -4.06 -20.00
CA SER A 194 -0.17 -3.80 -20.39
C SER A 194 -1.14 -4.93 -20.02
N VAL A 195 -0.63 -6.17 -19.92
CA VAL A 195 -1.42 -7.39 -19.70
C VAL A 195 -1.92 -7.51 -18.25
N SER A 196 -1.15 -7.01 -17.27
CA SER A 196 -1.45 -7.15 -15.85
C SER A 196 -1.37 -5.82 -15.10
N LYS A 197 -2.24 -4.87 -15.46
CA LYS A 197 -2.24 -3.50 -14.92
C LYS A 197 -2.24 -3.41 -13.38
N ASN A 198 -2.81 -4.40 -12.70
CA ASN A 198 -2.92 -4.42 -11.24
C ASN A 198 -1.75 -5.10 -10.53
N CYS A 199 -0.81 -5.73 -11.26
CA CYS A 199 0.35 -6.34 -10.62
C CYS A 199 1.25 -5.25 -9.98
N PRO A 200 1.99 -5.58 -8.92
CA PRO A 200 2.86 -4.62 -8.23
C PRO A 200 3.81 -3.88 -9.17
N SER A 201 4.48 -4.59 -10.08
CA SER A 201 5.45 -4.00 -11.02
C SER A 201 4.80 -2.99 -11.97
N ALA A 202 3.65 -3.32 -12.58
CA ALA A 202 2.93 -2.40 -13.47
C ALA A 202 2.42 -1.17 -12.72
N ARG A 203 1.89 -1.33 -11.50
CA ARG A 203 1.45 -0.20 -10.66
C ARG A 203 2.61 0.71 -10.29
N CYS A 204 3.76 0.14 -9.91
CA CYS A 204 4.94 0.93 -9.58
C CYS A 204 5.54 1.64 -10.79
N ALA A 205 5.62 0.99 -11.95
CA ALA A 205 6.09 1.61 -13.19
C ALA A 205 5.18 2.76 -13.63
N SER A 206 3.86 2.55 -13.59
CA SER A 206 2.87 3.60 -13.89
C SER A 206 3.00 4.79 -12.94
N ALA A 207 3.15 4.52 -11.64
CA ALA A 207 3.31 5.56 -10.63
C ALA A 207 4.63 6.33 -10.79
N ALA A 208 5.73 5.63 -11.01
CA ALA A 208 7.03 6.25 -11.23
C ALA A 208 7.04 7.10 -12.51
N ASN A 209 6.36 6.68 -13.58
CA ASN A 209 6.25 7.48 -14.81
C ASN A 209 5.56 8.83 -14.62
N VAL A 210 4.64 8.95 -13.65
CA VAL A 210 4.02 10.24 -13.33
C VAL A 210 4.97 11.08 -12.49
N VAL A 211 5.54 10.51 -11.42
CA VAL A 211 6.46 11.25 -10.53
C VAL A 211 7.74 11.67 -11.27
N CYS A 212 8.27 10.84 -12.17
CA CYS A 212 9.50 11.12 -12.88
C CYS A 212 9.39 12.16 -13.99
N ARG A 213 8.17 12.60 -14.36
CA ARG A 213 7.99 13.76 -15.23
C ARG A 213 8.39 15.06 -14.54
N ASP A 214 8.09 15.14 -13.24
CA ASP A 214 8.33 16.35 -12.46
C ASP A 214 9.64 16.28 -11.65
N VAL A 215 10.11 15.06 -11.33
CA VAL A 215 11.35 14.84 -10.57
C VAL A 215 12.25 13.84 -11.28
N GLY A 216 13.42 14.28 -11.74
CA GLY A 216 14.35 13.38 -12.42
C GLY A 216 14.79 12.20 -11.55
N LEU A 217 14.99 11.03 -12.18
CA LEU A 217 15.36 9.78 -11.49
C LEU A 217 16.62 9.92 -10.60
N LEU A 218 17.53 10.82 -10.96
CA LEU A 218 18.81 11.08 -10.28
C LEU A 218 18.77 12.23 -9.26
N TRP A 219 17.61 12.87 -9.04
CA TRP A 219 17.49 13.94 -8.06
C TRP A 219 17.70 13.40 -6.63
N THR A 220 18.18 14.24 -5.71
CA THR A 220 18.50 13.78 -4.34
C THR A 220 17.29 13.14 -3.65
N LYS A 221 17.52 12.20 -2.71
CA LYS A 221 16.45 11.53 -1.96
C LYS A 221 15.47 12.53 -1.32
N ASN A 222 16.01 13.61 -0.75
CA ASN A 222 15.23 14.69 -0.16
C ASN A 222 14.32 15.38 -1.19
N SER A 223 14.78 15.60 -2.42
CA SER A 223 13.97 16.22 -3.48
C SER A 223 12.75 15.37 -3.85
N VAL A 224 12.91 14.04 -3.93
CA VAL A 224 11.80 13.13 -4.23
C VAL A 224 10.84 13.05 -3.05
N GLU A 225 11.34 12.88 -1.83
CA GLU A 225 10.48 12.83 -0.63
C GLU A 225 9.71 14.13 -0.43
N THR A 226 10.35 15.28 -0.67
CA THR A 226 9.71 16.60 -0.57
C THR A 226 8.64 16.75 -1.64
N TYR A 227 8.89 16.31 -2.88
CA TYR A 227 7.87 16.30 -3.93
C TYR A 227 6.68 15.39 -3.57
N LEU A 228 6.91 14.18 -3.04
CA LEU A 228 5.83 13.26 -2.64
C LEU A 228 5.06 13.71 -1.39
N ILE A 229 5.62 14.65 -0.61
CA ILE A 229 4.95 15.26 0.54
C ILE A 229 4.11 16.47 0.08
N LEU A 230 4.64 17.27 -0.84
CA LEU A 230 4.00 18.50 -1.33
C LEU A 230 2.91 18.23 -2.38
N ASN A 231 3.14 17.24 -3.25
CA ASN A 231 2.29 16.90 -4.38
C ASN A 231 1.61 15.55 -4.24
#